data_AF-A0A933ZQZ0-F1
#
_entry.id   AF-A0A933ZQZ0-F1
#
_cell.length_a   1.000
_cell.length_b   1.000
_cell.length_c   1.000
_cell.angle_alpha   90.00
_cell.angle_beta   90.00
_cell.angle_gamma   90.00
#
_symmetry.space_group_name_H-M   'P 1'
#
loop_
_entity.id
_entity.type
_entity.pdbx_description
1 polymer ?
#
loop_
_entity_poly.entity_id
_entity_poly.type
_entity_poly.pdbx_seq_one_letter_code
_entity_poly.pdbx_strand_id
1 'polypeptide(L)'
;MRLNQLCLLVALCSASITASALAQAPAKLGYQGRLVKSDGTPETGPQTIIFSIFDTATGGQKLWTETQQLAVTSGFYATFLGDVTSLPSSLFDGAERWLEVSVGGVTLTPRQRIASVAYALSAQRAKDVKGGAVDATSVSVNGTQVIDSGGHWTGPASSGGVPAGAVMAFAQDACPEGWIVADGSSANRTTYAALFAAIGTMYGAGNGTTTFYLPDYRGQFLRGWAHGAATDPDSAIRANRGDGTLGDAVGTRQEDAFQGHNHSASTDAKKDTAWQGLSQGGASVVQYFGSASVSVGAPTSDGVSGGPRLSSESRPKNVAVLYCIKH
;
A
#
# COMPACT_ATOMS: atom_id res chain seq x y z
N MET A 1 -23.48 -41.65 20.46
CA MET A 1 -24.31 -40.55 21.04
C MET A 1 -23.84 -40.38 22.48
N ARG A 2 -23.62 -39.14 22.94
CA ARG A 2 -22.71 -38.67 24.04
C ARG A 2 -21.27 -38.43 23.56
N LEU A 3 -20.52 -37.39 23.94
CA LEU A 3 -20.73 -36.13 24.68
C LEU A 3 -19.47 -35.26 24.40
N ASN A 4 -19.60 -33.94 24.30
CA ASN A 4 -18.68 -32.90 24.82
C ASN A 4 -18.77 -31.59 24.01
N GLN A 5 -19.67 -30.69 24.45
CA GLN A 5 -19.51 -29.26 24.21
C GLN A 5 -18.71 -28.68 25.37
N LEU A 6 -17.53 -28.14 25.07
CA LEU A 6 -16.69 -27.43 26.03
C LEU A 6 -17.00 -25.93 25.91
N CYS A 7 -17.62 -25.38 26.95
CA CYS A 7 -17.81 -23.94 27.14
C CYS A 7 -16.46 -23.23 27.20
N LEU A 8 -16.22 -22.28 26.29
CA LEU A 8 -15.13 -21.32 26.41
C LEU A 8 -15.72 -19.98 26.87
N LEU A 9 -15.50 -19.64 28.14
CA LEU A 9 -15.72 -18.29 28.67
C LEU A 9 -14.67 -17.35 28.04
N VAL A 10 -15.11 -16.44 27.19
CA VAL A 10 -14.28 -15.31 26.74
C VAL A 10 -14.51 -14.15 27.68
N ALA A 11 -13.45 -13.74 28.38
CA ALA A 11 -13.42 -12.60 29.27
C ALA A 11 -13.64 -11.29 28.47
N LEU A 12 -14.70 -10.57 28.80
CA LEU A 12 -15.02 -9.26 28.22
C LEU A 12 -14.12 -8.21 28.88
N CYS A 13 -13.04 -7.83 28.22
CA CYS A 13 -12.18 -6.72 28.62
C CYS A 13 -12.81 -5.42 28.13
N SER A 14 -13.50 -4.69 29.02
CA SER A 14 -14.15 -3.42 28.70
C SER A 14 -13.12 -2.32 28.48
N ALA A 15 -12.69 -2.13 27.22
CA ALA A 15 -11.94 -0.95 26.81
C ALA A 15 -12.85 0.29 26.96
N SER A 16 -12.53 1.15 27.93
CA SER A 16 -13.19 2.44 28.09
C SER A 16 -12.76 3.36 26.95
N ILE A 17 -13.59 3.45 25.91
CA ILE A 17 -13.42 4.43 24.83
C ILE A 17 -13.77 5.81 25.40
N THR A 18 -12.77 6.63 25.66
CA THR A 18 -12.96 8.05 25.94
C THR A 18 -13.36 8.75 24.64
N ALA A 19 -14.67 8.82 24.38
CA ALA A 19 -15.18 9.67 23.32
C ALA A 19 -14.89 11.13 23.68
N SER A 20 -13.98 11.76 22.93
CA SER A 20 -13.78 13.20 22.98
C SER A 20 -15.03 13.86 22.39
N ALA A 21 -15.92 14.36 23.24
CA ALA A 21 -17.08 15.12 22.78
C ALA A 21 -16.58 16.46 22.24
N LEU A 22 -16.52 16.59 20.91
CA LEU A 22 -16.37 17.89 20.26
C LEU A 22 -17.64 18.69 20.56
N ALA A 23 -17.50 19.79 21.29
CA ALA A 23 -18.61 20.70 21.55
C ALA A 23 -18.99 21.39 20.23
N GLN A 24 -19.99 20.84 19.53
CA GLN A 24 -20.57 21.46 18.34
C GLN A 24 -21.30 22.74 18.74
N ALA A 25 -21.05 23.85 18.03
CA ALA A 25 -21.82 25.07 18.24
C ALA A 25 -23.32 24.76 18.08
N PRO A 26 -24.20 25.19 19.00
CA PRO A 26 -25.62 24.90 18.90
C PRO A 26 -26.19 25.40 17.56
N ALA A 27 -26.84 24.51 16.82
CA ALA A 27 -27.48 24.82 15.54
C ALA A 27 -28.80 25.60 15.76
N LYS A 28 -28.67 26.85 16.20
CA LYS A 28 -29.77 27.76 16.51
C LYS A 28 -29.60 29.07 15.74
N LEU A 29 -30.70 29.65 15.27
CA LEU A 29 -30.70 30.93 14.55
C LEU A 29 -31.42 32.00 15.37
N GLY A 30 -30.70 33.03 15.81
CA GLY A 30 -31.32 34.16 16.52
C GLY A 30 -32.25 34.94 15.59
N TYR A 31 -33.45 35.26 16.08
CA TYR A 31 -34.44 36.03 15.34
C TYR A 31 -35.17 37.01 16.26
N GLN A 32 -35.42 38.22 15.76
CA GLN A 32 -36.15 39.27 16.48
C GLN A 32 -37.13 39.95 15.55
N GLY A 33 -38.25 40.40 16.10
CA GLY A 33 -39.27 41.09 15.33
C GLY A 33 -40.06 42.09 16.15
N ARG A 34 -40.84 42.89 15.45
CA ARG A 34 -41.81 43.81 16.05
C ARG A 34 -43.20 43.55 15.48
N LEU A 35 -44.15 43.27 16.35
CA LEU A 35 -45.56 43.09 16.04
C LEU A 35 -46.34 44.36 16.39
N VAL A 36 -47.14 44.81 15.43
CA VAL A 36 -47.99 45.99 15.53
C VAL A 36 -49.38 45.56 15.11
N LYS A 37 -50.40 46.01 15.84
CA LYS A 37 -51.81 45.80 15.52
C LYS A 37 -52.20 46.59 14.28
N SER A 38 -53.37 46.29 13.72
CA SER A 38 -53.93 47.02 12.57
C SER A 38 -54.15 48.51 12.85
N ASP A 39 -54.33 48.90 14.12
CA ASP A 39 -54.48 50.29 14.56
C ASP A 39 -53.13 51.02 14.79
N GLY A 40 -52.00 50.36 14.53
CA GLY A 40 -50.66 50.94 14.71
C GLY A 40 -50.12 50.85 16.13
N THR A 41 -50.88 50.33 17.09
CA THR A 41 -50.42 50.15 18.48
C THR A 41 -49.57 48.87 18.62
N PRO A 42 -48.57 48.85 19.51
CA PRO A 42 -47.74 47.66 19.72
C PRO A 42 -48.55 46.50 20.33
N GLU A 43 -48.27 45.28 19.87
CA GLU A 43 -48.82 44.07 20.48
C GLU A 43 -48.19 43.82 21.86
N THR A 44 -48.93 43.29 22.83
CA THR A 44 -48.37 42.93 24.15
C THR A 44 -49.07 41.71 24.72
N GLY A 45 -48.30 40.77 25.27
CA GLY A 45 -48.78 39.50 25.82
C GLY A 45 -48.24 38.28 25.06
N PRO A 46 -48.64 37.07 25.47
CA PRO A 46 -48.23 35.84 24.83
C PRO A 46 -48.82 35.74 23.42
N GLN A 47 -47.98 35.41 22.44
CA GLN A 47 -48.37 35.20 21.05
C GLN A 47 -47.87 33.83 20.56
N THR A 48 -48.74 33.10 19.87
CA THR A 48 -48.33 31.93 19.09
C THR A 48 -47.77 32.42 17.76
N ILE A 49 -46.47 32.21 17.56
CA ILE A 49 -45.77 32.56 16.32
C ILE A 49 -45.26 31.29 15.66
N ILE A 50 -45.58 31.12 14.37
CA ILE A 50 -45.10 30.03 13.54
C ILE A 50 -44.00 30.59 12.64
N PHE A 51 -42.84 29.94 12.68
CA PHE A 51 -41.73 30.22 11.80
C PHE A 51 -41.63 29.09 10.78
N SER A 52 -41.52 29.43 9.51
CA SER A 52 -41.32 28.46 8.43
C SER A 52 -40.19 28.91 7.52
N ILE A 53 -39.33 27.99 7.11
CA ILE A 53 -38.25 28.25 6.14
C ILE A 53 -38.62 27.61 4.81
N PHE A 54 -38.54 28.39 3.74
CA PHE A 54 -38.83 27.99 2.36
C PHE A 54 -37.60 28.11 1.47
N ASP A 55 -37.62 27.37 0.37
CA ASP A 55 -36.62 27.41 -0.71
C ASP A 55 -36.70 28.68 -1.58
N THR A 56 -37.86 29.35 -1.62
CA THR A 56 -38.14 30.47 -2.53
C THR A 56 -38.90 31.61 -1.84
N ALA A 57 -38.81 32.81 -2.43
CA ALA A 57 -39.42 34.03 -1.88
C ALA A 57 -40.96 33.99 -1.84
N THR A 58 -41.57 33.27 -2.78
CA THR A 58 -43.03 33.10 -2.91
C THR A 58 -43.32 31.68 -3.40
N GLY A 59 -44.31 31.00 -2.82
CA GLY A 59 -44.61 29.62 -3.16
C GLY A 59 -43.53 28.66 -2.64
N GLY A 60 -43.13 27.69 -3.46
CA GLY A 60 -42.03 26.77 -3.16
C GLY A 60 -42.29 25.75 -2.06
N GLN A 61 -41.24 24.98 -1.73
CA GLN A 61 -41.31 23.97 -0.69
C GLN A 61 -41.01 24.55 0.69
N LYS A 62 -41.84 24.19 1.66
CA LYS A 62 -41.55 24.40 3.08
C LYS A 62 -40.53 23.36 3.51
N LEU A 63 -39.33 23.81 3.84
CA LEU A 63 -38.20 22.94 4.22
C LEU A 63 -38.16 22.66 5.72
N TRP A 64 -38.67 23.59 6.53
CA TRP A 64 -38.69 23.47 7.97
C TRP A 64 -39.78 24.36 8.58
N THR A 65 -40.29 23.99 9.74
CA THR A 65 -41.24 24.81 10.52
C THR A 65 -41.13 24.52 12.00
N GLU A 66 -41.42 25.53 12.81
CA GLU A 66 -41.71 25.34 14.22
C GLU A 66 -42.74 26.36 14.72
N THR A 67 -43.39 26.02 15.82
CA THR A 67 -44.37 26.89 16.50
C THR A 67 -43.84 27.22 17.88
N GLN A 68 -43.74 28.51 18.19
CA GLN A 68 -43.28 29.00 19.48
C GLN A 68 -44.35 29.88 20.14
N GLN A 69 -44.44 29.78 21.46
CA GLN A 69 -45.22 30.69 22.32
C GLN A 69 -44.27 31.74 22.88
N LEU A 70 -44.39 32.98 22.42
CA LEU A 70 -43.45 34.06 22.75
C LEU A 70 -44.17 35.20 23.47
N ALA A 71 -43.55 35.70 24.54
CA ALA A 71 -44.02 36.90 25.20
C ALA A 71 -43.60 38.12 24.37
N VAL A 72 -44.58 38.86 23.87
CA VAL A 72 -44.35 40.11 23.14
C VAL A 72 -44.48 41.27 24.12
N THR A 73 -43.47 42.13 24.19
CA THR A 73 -43.46 43.29 25.08
C THR A 73 -43.30 44.57 24.26
N SER A 74 -44.29 45.46 24.30
CA SER A 74 -44.28 46.69 23.50
C SER A 74 -44.02 46.43 22.01
N GLY A 75 -44.57 45.34 21.50
CA GLY A 75 -44.44 44.87 20.12
C GLY A 75 -43.18 44.04 19.87
N PHE A 76 -42.15 44.09 20.72
CA PHE A 76 -40.89 43.39 20.47
C PHE A 76 -40.90 41.95 20.98
N TYR A 77 -40.25 41.06 20.24
CA TYR A 77 -39.88 39.72 20.67
C TYR A 77 -38.49 39.36 20.13
N ALA A 78 -37.80 38.46 20.84
CA ALA A 78 -36.56 37.84 20.41
C ALA A 78 -36.63 36.35 20.76
N THR A 79 -36.08 35.50 19.89
CA THR A 79 -36.06 34.05 20.07
C THR A 79 -34.90 33.41 19.34
N PHE A 80 -34.68 32.13 19.59
CA PHE A 80 -33.84 31.27 18.77
C PHE A 80 -34.72 30.28 18.00
N LEU A 81 -34.54 30.25 16.68
CA LEU A 81 -35.11 29.22 15.84
C LEU A 81 -34.34 27.91 16.05
N GLY A 82 -35.05 26.80 16.20
CA GLY A 82 -34.49 25.50 16.54
C GLY A 82 -34.63 25.10 18.00
N ASP A 83 -35.25 25.93 18.84
CA ASP A 83 -35.52 25.62 20.26
C ASP A 83 -36.64 24.60 20.44
N VAL A 84 -37.63 24.57 19.53
CA VAL A 84 -38.75 23.63 19.60
C VAL A 84 -38.56 22.51 18.57
N THR A 85 -38.21 22.85 17.33
CA THR A 85 -37.90 21.88 16.27
C THR A 85 -36.48 22.09 15.77
N SER A 86 -35.56 21.19 16.12
CA SER A 86 -34.15 21.27 15.71
C SER A 86 -33.98 21.56 14.21
N LEU A 87 -33.03 22.43 13.88
CA LEU A 87 -32.67 22.72 12.49
C LEU A 87 -31.85 21.55 11.92
N PRO A 88 -32.28 20.90 10.82
CA PRO A 88 -31.49 19.86 10.17
C PRO A 88 -30.15 20.40 9.65
N SER A 89 -29.08 19.60 9.73
CA SER A 89 -27.75 19.99 9.24
C SER A 89 -27.71 20.27 7.73
N SER A 90 -28.65 19.70 6.96
CA SER A 90 -28.81 19.91 5.53
C SER A 90 -29.64 21.15 5.17
N LEU A 91 -30.25 21.84 6.15
CA LEU A 91 -31.18 22.93 5.86
C LEU A 91 -30.48 24.12 5.18
N PHE A 92 -29.23 24.39 5.54
CA PHE A 92 -28.41 25.47 4.99
C PHE A 92 -27.23 24.89 4.19
N ASP A 93 -27.54 24.46 2.97
CA ASP A 93 -26.63 23.82 2.00
C ASP A 93 -25.90 24.82 1.07
N GLY A 94 -26.11 26.12 1.27
CA GLY A 94 -25.56 27.19 0.44
C GLY A 94 -26.57 27.80 -0.55
N ALA A 95 -27.74 27.19 -0.76
CA ALA A 95 -28.83 27.81 -1.51
C ALA A 95 -29.59 28.84 -0.68
N GLU A 96 -30.34 29.74 -1.35
CA GLU A 96 -31.13 30.76 -0.68
C GLU A 96 -32.24 30.16 0.18
N ARG A 97 -32.53 30.80 1.31
CA ARG A 97 -33.60 30.42 2.24
C ARG A 97 -34.42 31.64 2.62
N TRP A 98 -35.72 31.43 2.79
CA TRP A 98 -36.69 32.49 3.03
C TRP A 98 -37.51 32.19 4.28
N LEU A 99 -37.46 33.08 5.27
CA LEU A 99 -38.21 32.99 6.51
C LEU A 99 -39.61 33.58 6.32
N GLU A 100 -40.62 32.77 6.60
CA GLU A 100 -42.02 33.16 6.72
C GLU A 100 -42.41 33.17 8.20
N VAL A 101 -43.13 34.20 8.61
CA VAL A 101 -43.64 34.36 9.97
C VAL A 101 -45.15 34.43 9.92
N SER A 102 -45.83 33.59 10.69
CA SER A 102 -47.28 33.63 10.87
C SER A 102 -47.64 33.85 12.33
N VAL A 103 -48.53 34.80 12.60
CA VAL A 103 -48.94 35.19 13.95
C VAL A 103 -50.46 35.09 14.03
N GLY A 104 -50.97 34.29 14.98
CA GLY A 104 -52.42 34.11 15.13
C GLY A 104 -53.13 33.61 13.86
N GLY A 105 -52.43 32.86 12.99
CA GLY A 105 -52.94 32.36 11.72
C GLY A 105 -52.78 33.31 10.53
N VAL A 106 -52.32 34.55 10.75
CA VAL A 106 -52.05 35.52 9.68
C VAL A 106 -50.60 35.41 9.24
N THR A 107 -50.37 35.13 7.96
CA THR A 107 -49.03 35.08 7.37
C THR A 107 -48.55 36.49 7.03
N LEU A 108 -47.40 36.87 7.58
CA LEU A 108 -46.75 38.15 7.30
C LEU A 108 -45.98 38.05 5.99
N THR A 109 -46.21 39.02 5.09
CA THR A 109 -45.54 39.11 3.79
C THR A 109 -44.79 40.45 3.67
N PRO A 110 -43.69 40.51 2.90
CA PRO A 110 -43.03 39.41 2.19
C PRO A 110 -42.20 38.50 3.12
N ARG A 111 -41.83 37.30 2.64
CA ARG A 111 -40.83 36.46 3.31
C ARG A 111 -39.49 37.19 3.36
N GLN A 112 -38.73 36.95 4.42
CA GLN A 112 -37.42 37.57 4.62
C GLN A 112 -36.32 36.62 4.14
N ARG A 113 -35.41 37.11 3.28
CA ARG A 113 -34.23 36.34 2.85
C ARG A 113 -33.28 36.15 4.03
N ILE A 114 -32.89 34.91 4.29
CA ILE A 114 -31.86 34.58 5.28
C ILE A 114 -30.50 34.80 4.64
N ALA A 115 -29.67 35.64 5.26
CA ALA A 115 -28.34 36.00 4.76
C ALA A 115 -27.25 35.64 5.78
N SER A 116 -26.02 35.46 5.28
CA SER A 116 -24.85 35.26 6.14
C SER A 116 -24.51 36.51 6.94
N VAL A 117 -24.06 36.31 8.19
CA VAL A 117 -23.50 37.37 9.03
C VAL A 117 -21.99 37.58 8.74
N ALA A 118 -21.45 38.76 9.05
CA ALA A 118 -20.08 39.15 8.66
C ALA A 118 -19.00 38.14 9.10
N TYR A 119 -19.07 37.62 10.32
CA TYR A 119 -18.11 36.60 10.79
C TYR A 119 -18.35 35.22 10.14
N ALA A 120 -19.57 34.88 9.76
CA ALA A 120 -19.86 33.62 9.05
C ALA A 120 -19.30 33.61 7.62
N LEU A 121 -19.18 34.78 6.97
CA LEU A 121 -18.51 34.87 5.67
C LEU A 121 -17.03 34.44 5.75
N SER A 122 -16.38 34.65 6.90
CA SER A 122 -14.99 34.22 7.10
C SER A 122 -14.87 32.69 7.26
N ALA A 123 -15.94 31.99 7.65
CA ALA A 123 -15.92 30.54 7.82
C ALA A 123 -15.90 29.76 6.49
N GLN A 124 -16.12 30.43 5.34
CA GLN A 124 -16.04 29.80 4.02
C GLN A 124 -14.62 29.37 3.63
N ARG A 125 -13.59 29.98 4.24
CA ARG A 125 -12.20 29.64 3.98
C ARG A 125 -11.45 29.54 5.30
N ALA A 126 -10.96 28.35 5.62
CA ALA A 126 -9.98 28.20 6.69
C ALA A 126 -8.65 28.84 6.26
N LYS A 127 -8.15 29.79 7.05
CA LYS A 127 -6.81 30.36 6.84
C LYS A 127 -5.72 29.40 7.31
N ASP A 128 -5.96 28.79 8.46
CA ASP A 128 -5.03 27.88 9.14
C ASP A 128 -5.82 26.74 9.79
N VAL A 129 -5.25 25.53 9.77
CA VAL A 129 -5.77 24.36 10.51
C VAL A 129 -4.67 23.94 11.50
N LYS A 130 -4.94 24.00 12.80
CA LYS A 130 -3.93 23.74 13.84
C LYS A 130 -4.37 22.63 14.79
N GLY A 131 -3.65 21.51 14.76
CA GLY A 131 -3.88 20.36 15.63
C GLY A 131 -5.16 19.58 15.31
N GLY A 132 -5.17 18.30 15.64
CA GLY A 132 -6.31 17.41 15.38
C GLY A 132 -6.28 16.73 14.01
N ALA A 133 -7.28 15.87 13.77
CA ALA A 133 -7.47 15.18 12.50
C ALA A 133 -8.22 16.05 11.50
N VAL A 134 -7.86 15.92 10.22
CA VAL A 134 -8.60 16.50 9.10
C VAL A 134 -9.40 15.38 8.44
N ASP A 135 -10.73 15.46 8.51
CA ASP A 135 -11.63 14.57 7.79
C ASP A 135 -11.95 15.20 6.43
N ALA A 136 -11.27 14.73 5.39
CA ALA A 136 -11.39 15.25 4.03
C ALA A 136 -11.45 14.11 3.03
N THR A 137 -12.21 14.28 1.95
CA THR A 137 -12.30 13.32 0.84
C THR A 137 -11.06 13.35 -0.05
N SER A 138 -10.27 14.42 -0.06
CA SER A 138 -8.94 14.46 -0.66
C SER A 138 -8.20 15.71 -0.20
N VAL A 139 -6.87 15.70 -0.32
CA VAL A 139 -6.03 16.88 -0.04
C VAL A 139 -5.19 17.18 -1.27
N SER A 140 -5.19 18.44 -1.70
CA SER A 140 -4.36 18.94 -2.80
C SER A 140 -3.56 20.16 -2.37
N VAL A 141 -2.31 20.25 -2.82
CA VAL A 141 -1.42 21.39 -2.60
C VAL A 141 -1.03 21.96 -3.96
N ASN A 142 -1.30 23.25 -4.18
CA ASN A 142 -1.02 23.94 -5.45
C ASN A 142 -1.59 23.22 -6.70
N GLY A 143 -2.76 22.59 -6.55
CA GLY A 143 -3.42 21.85 -7.63
C GLY A 143 -2.94 20.41 -7.83
N THR A 144 -1.96 19.94 -7.07
CA THR A 144 -1.50 18.54 -7.07
C THR A 144 -2.15 17.78 -5.92
N GLN A 145 -2.82 16.67 -6.22
CA GLN A 145 -3.37 15.78 -5.19
C GLN A 145 -2.23 15.11 -4.42
N VAL A 146 -2.29 15.15 -3.09
CA VAL A 146 -1.32 14.49 -2.19
C VAL A 146 -1.95 13.39 -1.35
N ILE A 147 -3.28 13.43 -1.16
CA ILE A 147 -4.07 12.35 -0.55
C ILE A 147 -5.31 12.12 -1.42
N ASP A 148 -5.52 10.87 -1.85
CA ASP A 148 -6.69 10.47 -2.64
C ASP A 148 -7.94 10.19 -1.78
N SER A 149 -9.05 9.83 -2.42
CA SER A 149 -10.31 9.49 -1.74
C SER A 149 -10.31 8.17 -1.00
N GLY A 150 -9.28 7.33 -1.22
CA GLY A 150 -9.03 6.14 -0.41
C GLY A 150 -8.17 6.42 0.82
N GLY A 151 -7.66 7.65 0.98
CA GLY A 151 -6.74 8.01 2.06
C GLY A 151 -5.27 7.66 1.77
N HIS A 152 -4.93 7.27 0.54
CA HIS A 152 -3.56 6.94 0.17
C HIS A 152 -2.76 8.19 -0.19
N TRP A 153 -1.47 8.18 0.14
CA TRP A 153 -0.53 9.20 -0.31
C TRP A 153 -0.33 9.09 -1.82
N THR A 154 -0.62 10.17 -2.55
CA THR A 154 -0.43 10.24 -4.03
C THR A 154 0.64 11.24 -4.46
N GLY A 155 1.23 11.96 -3.51
CA GLY A 155 2.38 12.81 -3.79
C GLY A 155 3.66 12.01 -4.11
N PRO A 156 4.75 12.69 -4.48
CA PRO A 156 6.01 12.04 -4.83
C PRO A 156 6.50 11.12 -3.71
N ALA A 157 6.95 9.92 -4.06
CA ALA A 157 7.53 8.98 -3.10
C ALA A 157 8.60 9.69 -2.27
N SER A 158 8.45 9.66 -0.94
CA SER A 158 9.40 10.28 -0.03
C SER A 158 10.79 9.68 -0.30
N SER A 159 11.77 10.55 -0.55
CA SER A 159 13.16 10.20 -0.86
C SER A 159 13.95 9.62 0.34
N GLY A 160 13.25 9.07 1.34
CA GLY A 160 13.82 8.46 2.56
C GLY A 160 13.69 6.94 2.65
N GLY A 161 13.17 6.28 1.61
CA GLY A 161 13.02 4.81 1.55
C GLY A 161 14.11 4.10 0.74
N VAL A 162 14.00 2.77 0.68
CA VAL A 162 14.76 1.94 -0.27
C VAL A 162 14.41 2.39 -1.71
N PRO A 163 15.39 2.71 -2.58
CA PRO A 163 15.12 3.23 -3.91
C PRO A 163 14.50 2.17 -4.83
N ALA A 164 13.70 2.61 -5.80
CA ALA A 164 13.18 1.74 -6.86
C ALA A 164 14.34 1.05 -7.61
N GLY A 165 14.15 -0.22 -7.95
CA GLY A 165 15.21 -1.06 -8.56
C GLY A 165 16.08 -1.80 -7.55
N ALA A 166 16.03 -1.46 -6.26
CA ALA A 166 16.71 -2.24 -5.22
C ALA A 166 16.06 -3.62 -5.04
N VAL A 167 16.90 -4.63 -4.81
CA VAL A 167 16.49 -6.03 -4.65
C VAL A 167 16.72 -6.47 -3.22
N MET A 168 15.76 -7.14 -2.62
CA MET A 168 15.86 -7.64 -1.24
C MET A 168 15.25 -9.03 -1.12
N ALA A 169 15.81 -9.82 -0.21
CA ALA A 169 15.30 -11.12 0.19
C ALA A 169 14.25 -10.96 1.30
N PHE A 170 13.11 -11.62 1.13
CA PHE A 170 12.02 -11.65 2.10
C PHE A 170 11.77 -13.08 2.58
N ALA A 171 11.45 -13.23 3.87
CA ALA A 171 11.14 -14.51 4.51
C ALA A 171 9.65 -14.91 4.40
N GLN A 172 8.86 -14.11 3.68
CA GLN A 172 7.42 -14.32 3.42
C GLN A 172 7.20 -14.86 2.00
N ASP A 173 6.00 -15.37 1.74
CA ASP A 173 5.59 -15.99 0.46
C ASP A 173 5.08 -14.97 -0.57
N ALA A 174 4.82 -13.73 -0.17
CA ALA A 174 4.44 -12.63 -1.04
C ALA A 174 5.28 -11.37 -0.80
N CYS A 175 5.48 -10.56 -1.83
CA CYS A 175 6.17 -9.28 -1.69
C CYS A 175 5.30 -8.30 -0.89
N PRO A 176 5.90 -7.52 0.04
CA PRO A 176 5.16 -6.50 0.76
C PRO A 176 4.78 -5.34 -0.17
N GLU A 177 3.88 -4.47 0.30
CA GLU A 177 3.45 -3.30 -0.46
C GLU A 177 4.64 -2.43 -0.91
N GLY A 178 4.60 -2.00 -2.18
CA GLY A 178 5.68 -1.25 -2.81
C GLY A 178 6.84 -2.12 -3.33
N TRP A 179 6.68 -3.45 -3.35
CA TRP A 179 7.63 -4.39 -3.91
C TRP A 179 6.93 -5.38 -4.83
N ILE A 180 7.64 -5.83 -5.87
CA ILE A 180 7.14 -6.84 -6.82
C ILE A 180 8.14 -7.98 -6.93
N VAL A 181 7.67 -9.20 -7.20
CA VAL A 181 8.53 -10.38 -7.27
C VAL A 181 9.52 -10.28 -8.44
N ALA A 182 10.78 -10.67 -8.22
CA ALA A 182 11.80 -10.75 -9.25
C ALA A 182 11.79 -12.13 -9.93
N ASP A 183 10.74 -12.40 -10.72
CA ASP A 183 10.46 -13.70 -11.35
C ASP A 183 10.53 -13.67 -12.90
N GLY A 184 11.03 -12.61 -13.50
CA GLY A 184 11.10 -12.47 -14.96
C GLY A 184 9.79 -12.08 -15.64
N SER A 185 8.71 -11.86 -14.88
CA SER A 185 7.42 -11.45 -15.46
C SER A 185 7.48 -10.05 -16.10
N SER A 186 6.49 -9.74 -16.95
CA SER A 186 6.36 -8.41 -17.55
C SER A 186 5.59 -7.47 -16.61
N ALA A 187 6.10 -6.25 -16.42
CA ALA A 187 5.51 -5.19 -15.62
C ALA A 187 5.08 -4.00 -16.49
N ASN A 188 4.02 -3.28 -16.08
CA ASN A 188 3.50 -2.11 -16.80
C ASN A 188 4.34 -0.85 -16.51
N ARG A 189 4.76 -0.13 -17.56
CA ARG A 189 5.63 1.05 -17.45
C ARG A 189 4.95 2.23 -16.74
N THR A 190 3.64 2.38 -16.89
CA THR A 190 2.88 3.46 -16.24
C THR A 190 2.62 3.14 -14.78
N THR A 191 2.21 1.91 -14.47
CA THR A 191 1.98 1.48 -13.08
C THR A 191 3.26 1.48 -12.26
N TYR A 192 4.38 1.05 -12.84
CA TYR A 192 5.68 0.94 -12.17
C TYR A 192 6.69 1.95 -12.73
N ALA A 193 6.28 3.21 -12.87
CA ALA A 193 7.08 4.24 -13.53
C ALA A 193 8.44 4.48 -12.87
N ALA A 194 8.52 4.46 -11.53
CA ALA A 194 9.79 4.63 -10.81
C ALA A 194 10.74 3.45 -11.05
N LEU A 195 10.23 2.22 -11.05
CA LEU A 195 11.02 1.03 -11.38
C LEU A 195 11.48 1.04 -12.84
N PHE A 196 10.59 1.39 -13.77
CA PHE A 196 10.95 1.49 -15.19
C PHE A 196 12.01 2.58 -15.42
N ALA A 197 11.94 3.70 -14.70
CA ALA A 197 12.99 4.72 -14.75
C ALA A 197 14.34 4.19 -14.22
N ALA A 198 14.33 3.30 -13.22
CA ALA A 198 15.53 2.75 -12.62
C ALA A 198 16.21 1.65 -13.47
N ILE A 199 15.45 0.71 -14.03
CA ILE A 199 16.01 -0.47 -14.73
C ILE A 199 15.71 -0.51 -16.23
N GLY A 200 14.82 0.36 -16.72
CA GLY A 200 14.44 0.44 -18.12
C GLY A 200 14.06 -0.91 -18.72
N THR A 201 14.78 -1.31 -19.76
CA THR A 201 14.59 -2.57 -20.49
C THR A 201 15.78 -3.52 -20.33
N MET A 202 16.59 -3.36 -19.26
CA MET A 202 17.79 -4.18 -19.02
C MET A 202 17.51 -5.69 -19.01
N TYR A 203 16.30 -6.10 -18.63
CA TYR A 203 15.90 -7.51 -18.60
C TYR A 203 14.96 -7.88 -19.76
N GLY A 204 14.83 -6.99 -20.73
CA GLY A 204 14.02 -7.14 -21.94
C GLY A 204 12.88 -6.10 -22.02
N ALA A 205 12.48 -5.79 -23.26
CA ALA A 205 11.60 -4.67 -23.56
C ALA A 205 10.10 -4.94 -23.31
N GLY A 206 9.73 -6.12 -22.81
CA GLY A 206 8.33 -6.55 -22.74
C GLY A 206 7.68 -6.55 -24.12
N ASN A 207 6.54 -5.88 -24.26
CA ASN A 207 5.86 -5.68 -25.54
C ASN A 207 6.41 -4.51 -26.38
N GLY A 208 7.53 -3.90 -25.96
CA GLY A 208 8.17 -2.78 -26.65
C GLY A 208 7.56 -1.40 -26.38
N THR A 209 6.34 -1.31 -25.85
CA THR A 209 5.60 -0.05 -25.71
C THR A 209 5.13 0.22 -24.28
N THR A 210 4.30 -0.65 -23.72
CA THR A 210 3.63 -0.44 -22.42
C THR A 210 4.17 -1.31 -21.29
N THR A 211 4.99 -2.32 -21.60
CA THR A 211 5.60 -3.20 -20.59
C THR A 211 7.12 -3.26 -20.68
N PHE A 212 7.75 -3.81 -19.65
CA PHE A 212 9.17 -4.17 -19.56
C PHE A 212 9.30 -5.46 -18.72
N TYR A 213 10.39 -6.21 -18.86
CA TYR A 213 10.60 -7.41 -18.06
C TYR A 213 11.34 -7.11 -16.76
N LEU A 214 11.00 -7.85 -15.71
CA LEU A 214 11.69 -7.86 -14.43
C LEU A 214 12.92 -8.81 -14.48
N PRO A 215 13.89 -8.68 -13.57
CA PRO A 215 14.86 -9.74 -13.35
C PRO A 215 14.19 -11.05 -12.92
N ASP A 216 14.78 -12.19 -13.29
CA ASP A 216 14.42 -13.50 -12.74
C ASP A 216 15.55 -14.03 -11.85
N TYR A 217 15.34 -13.98 -10.53
CA TYR A 217 16.31 -14.43 -9.52
C TYR A 217 15.93 -15.76 -8.87
N ARG A 218 14.90 -16.44 -9.38
CA ARG A 218 14.49 -17.74 -8.83
C ARG A 218 15.59 -18.77 -9.07
N GLY A 219 15.98 -19.46 -8.00
CA GLY A 219 17.02 -20.49 -8.04
C GLY A 219 18.45 -19.97 -8.24
N GLN A 220 18.67 -18.64 -8.22
CA GLN A 220 19.97 -18.04 -8.47
C GLN A 220 20.67 -17.64 -7.16
N PHE A 221 22.00 -17.80 -7.11
CA PHE A 221 22.83 -17.09 -6.14
C PHE A 221 23.20 -15.72 -6.69
N LEU A 222 22.99 -14.68 -5.89
CA LEU A 222 23.41 -13.33 -6.27
C LEU A 222 24.88 -13.13 -5.93
N ARG A 223 25.63 -12.62 -6.91
CA ARG A 223 27.03 -12.21 -6.74
C ARG A 223 27.20 -10.74 -7.03
N GLY A 224 28.21 -10.14 -6.41
CA GLY A 224 28.62 -8.78 -6.74
C GLY A 224 29.06 -8.68 -8.21
N TRP A 225 28.74 -7.56 -8.86
CA TRP A 225 29.26 -7.26 -10.18
C TRP A 225 30.77 -6.98 -10.09
N ALA A 226 31.56 -7.65 -10.92
CA ALA A 226 33.01 -7.52 -10.90
C ALA A 226 33.46 -6.14 -11.37
N HIS A 227 32.76 -5.55 -12.34
CA HIS A 227 32.96 -4.18 -12.79
C HIS A 227 34.43 -3.89 -13.15
N GLY A 228 35.01 -4.79 -13.95
CA GLY A 228 36.40 -4.76 -14.40
C GLY A 228 37.41 -5.35 -13.41
N ALA A 229 36.99 -5.79 -12.23
CA ALA A 229 37.89 -6.41 -11.27
C ALA A 229 38.31 -7.83 -11.68
N ALA A 230 39.60 -8.15 -11.52
CA ALA A 230 40.15 -9.47 -11.81
C ALA A 230 39.69 -10.59 -10.84
N THR A 231 38.97 -10.24 -9.77
CA THR A 231 38.43 -11.20 -8.79
C THR A 231 37.36 -12.12 -9.41
N ASP A 232 36.82 -11.76 -10.58
CA ASP A 232 35.94 -12.61 -11.36
C ASP A 232 36.51 -12.91 -12.76
N PRO A 233 37.37 -13.94 -12.88
CA PRO A 233 38.08 -14.23 -14.12
C PRO A 233 37.15 -14.66 -15.26
N ASP A 234 35.96 -15.20 -14.93
CA ASP A 234 35.00 -15.71 -15.91
C ASP A 234 33.92 -14.68 -16.29
N SER A 235 34.06 -13.43 -15.83
CA SER A 235 33.07 -12.37 -16.06
C SER A 235 32.76 -12.16 -17.54
N ALA A 236 33.75 -12.31 -18.44
CA ALA A 236 33.60 -12.08 -19.88
C ALA A 236 32.72 -13.11 -20.62
N ILE A 237 32.53 -14.32 -20.06
CA ILE A 237 31.78 -15.40 -20.72
C ILE A 237 30.36 -15.58 -20.19
N ARG A 238 29.87 -14.63 -19.38
CA ARG A 238 28.54 -14.69 -18.79
C ARG A 238 27.42 -14.56 -19.83
N ALA A 239 26.36 -15.31 -19.60
CA ALA A 239 25.19 -15.41 -20.44
C ALA A 239 24.27 -14.18 -20.34
N ASN A 240 23.38 -14.07 -21.32
CA ASN A 240 22.51 -12.92 -21.54
C ASN A 240 21.57 -12.66 -20.36
N ARG A 241 21.43 -11.39 -19.96
CA ARG A 241 20.49 -10.95 -18.92
C ARG A 241 19.04 -10.69 -19.39
N GLY A 242 18.79 -10.76 -20.70
CA GLY A 242 17.46 -10.62 -21.32
C GLY A 242 17.38 -9.56 -22.43
N ASP A 243 18.36 -8.66 -22.51
CA ASP A 243 18.43 -7.56 -23.49
C ASP A 243 19.51 -7.77 -24.58
N GLY A 244 20.21 -8.90 -24.56
CA GLY A 244 21.35 -9.19 -25.44
C GLY A 244 22.71 -8.89 -24.82
N THR A 245 22.75 -8.25 -23.64
CA THR A 245 24.00 -7.95 -22.93
C THR A 245 24.62 -9.23 -22.37
N LEU A 246 25.88 -9.48 -22.74
CA LEU A 246 26.72 -10.59 -22.28
C LEU A 246 27.88 -10.06 -21.43
N GLY A 247 28.60 -10.96 -20.77
CA GLY A 247 29.89 -10.65 -20.14
C GLY A 247 29.79 -9.88 -18.82
N ASP A 248 30.75 -9.00 -18.56
CA ASP A 248 30.88 -8.32 -17.25
C ASP A 248 29.89 -7.16 -17.10
N ALA A 249 28.61 -7.49 -16.87
CA ALA A 249 27.57 -6.50 -16.64
C ALA A 249 26.59 -6.94 -15.54
N VAL A 250 25.88 -5.96 -14.95
CA VAL A 250 24.80 -6.24 -14.00
C VAL A 250 23.73 -7.12 -14.66
N GLY A 251 23.32 -8.20 -13.99
CA GLY A 251 22.23 -9.08 -14.42
C GLY A 251 22.62 -10.22 -15.36
N THR A 252 23.84 -10.22 -15.92
CA THR A 252 24.34 -11.35 -16.73
C THR A 252 24.50 -12.60 -15.87
N ARG A 253 24.27 -13.77 -16.47
CA ARG A 253 24.14 -15.04 -15.73
C ARG A 253 25.36 -15.92 -15.91
N GLN A 254 25.60 -16.80 -14.95
CA GLN A 254 26.65 -17.81 -15.02
C GLN A 254 26.05 -19.13 -14.55
N GLU A 255 26.34 -20.20 -15.29
CA GLU A 255 25.95 -21.56 -14.91
C GLU A 255 26.83 -22.08 -13.78
N ASP A 256 26.45 -23.21 -13.19
CA ASP A 256 27.28 -23.89 -12.20
C ASP A 256 28.59 -24.39 -12.83
N ALA A 257 29.66 -24.37 -12.04
CA ALA A 257 30.97 -24.87 -12.46
C ALA A 257 31.75 -25.42 -11.26
N PHE A 258 32.57 -26.44 -11.53
CA PHE A 258 33.59 -26.92 -10.59
C PHE A 258 34.98 -26.60 -11.14
N GLN A 259 35.90 -26.19 -10.27
CA GLN A 259 37.27 -25.91 -10.69
C GLN A 259 37.93 -27.19 -11.22
N GLY A 260 38.45 -27.15 -12.45
CA GLY A 260 39.15 -28.29 -13.04
C GLY A 260 40.24 -28.83 -12.10
N HIS A 261 40.26 -30.15 -11.89
CA HIS A 261 41.22 -30.83 -11.02
C HIS A 261 41.53 -32.23 -11.55
N ASN A 262 42.63 -32.81 -11.08
CA ASN A 262 43.04 -34.17 -11.39
C ASN A 262 43.17 -35.03 -10.12
N HIS A 263 43.10 -36.35 -10.31
CA HIS A 263 43.39 -37.33 -9.27
C HIS A 263 44.57 -38.18 -9.73
N SER A 264 45.60 -38.29 -8.91
CA SER A 264 46.69 -39.25 -9.14
C SER A 264 46.37 -40.55 -8.40
N ALA A 265 46.12 -41.62 -9.14
CA ALA A 265 46.05 -42.96 -8.56
C ALA A 265 47.46 -43.57 -8.51
N SER A 266 47.93 -43.90 -7.31
CA SER A 266 49.15 -44.69 -7.14
C SER A 266 48.76 -46.16 -7.02
N THR A 267 49.16 -46.97 -7.99
CA THR A 267 49.10 -48.43 -7.92
C THR A 267 50.34 -48.97 -7.22
N ASP A 268 50.18 -49.95 -6.33
CA ASP A 268 51.33 -50.65 -5.74
C ASP A 268 51.68 -51.78 -6.71
N ALA A 269 52.79 -51.64 -7.45
CA ALA A 269 53.21 -52.57 -8.49
C ALA A 269 53.32 -54.04 -8.00
N LYS A 270 53.38 -54.28 -6.68
CA LYS A 270 53.40 -55.62 -6.09
C LYS A 270 52.01 -56.28 -5.93
N LYS A 271 50.92 -55.53 -6.07
CA LYS A 271 49.54 -56.03 -5.87
C LYS A 271 48.67 -56.00 -7.12
N ASP A 272 49.03 -55.18 -8.11
CA ASP A 272 48.22 -55.01 -9.33
C ASP A 272 48.73 -55.83 -10.53
N THR A 273 49.88 -56.51 -10.40
CA THR A 273 50.17 -57.65 -11.26
C THR A 273 49.30 -58.81 -10.79
N ALA A 274 48.25 -59.13 -11.56
CA ALA A 274 47.69 -60.46 -11.51
C ALA A 274 48.84 -61.45 -11.67
N TRP A 275 49.19 -62.17 -10.60
CA TRP A 275 50.06 -63.33 -10.69
C TRP A 275 49.31 -64.40 -11.46
N GLN A 276 49.29 -64.31 -12.78
CA GLN A 276 49.03 -65.49 -13.61
C GLN A 276 50.36 -66.21 -13.75
N GLY A 277 50.57 -67.15 -12.83
CA GLY A 277 51.59 -68.17 -12.99
C GLY A 277 51.32 -68.96 -14.27
N LEU A 278 51.98 -68.55 -15.36
CA LEU A 278 52.28 -69.42 -16.49
C LEU A 278 53.81 -69.44 -16.63
N SER A 279 54.43 -70.33 -15.87
CA SER A 279 55.76 -70.83 -16.22
C SER A 279 55.61 -71.64 -17.50
N GLN A 280 55.96 -71.06 -18.64
CA GLN A 280 56.36 -71.83 -19.80
C GLN A 280 57.70 -71.28 -20.32
N GLY A 281 58.78 -71.99 -19.96
CA GLY A 281 60.06 -72.00 -20.66
C GLY A 281 60.70 -70.64 -20.99
N GLY A 282 61.46 -70.08 -20.06
CA GLY A 282 62.75 -69.46 -20.38
C GLY A 282 62.78 -68.08 -21.07
N ALA A 283 61.66 -67.37 -21.24
CA ALA A 283 61.68 -65.97 -21.68
C ALA A 283 60.69 -65.12 -20.89
N SER A 284 61.19 -64.15 -20.11
CA SER A 284 60.36 -63.12 -19.48
C SER A 284 59.94 -62.13 -20.55
N VAL A 285 58.74 -62.29 -21.10
CA VAL A 285 58.12 -61.28 -21.95
C VAL A 285 57.34 -60.34 -21.04
N VAL A 286 57.88 -59.14 -20.79
CA VAL A 286 57.09 -58.04 -20.20
C VAL A 286 56.17 -57.53 -21.29
N GLN A 287 54.97 -58.10 -21.39
CA GLN A 287 53.88 -57.57 -22.21
C GLN A 287 53.33 -56.34 -21.48
N TYR A 288 53.57 -55.14 -22.02
CA TYR A 288 52.82 -53.95 -21.65
C TYR A 288 51.41 -54.08 -22.24
N PHE A 289 50.49 -54.67 -21.47
CA PHE A 289 49.08 -54.61 -21.81
C PHE A 289 48.60 -53.16 -21.69
N GLY A 290 47.90 -52.69 -22.72
CA GLY A 290 47.50 -51.30 -22.92
C GLY A 290 46.60 -50.72 -21.81
N SER A 291 46.22 -49.45 -22.00
CA SER A 291 45.35 -48.61 -21.17
C SER A 291 44.53 -49.36 -20.10
N ALA A 292 44.99 -49.35 -18.86
CA ALA A 292 44.19 -49.83 -17.72
C ALA A 292 43.07 -48.82 -17.43
N SER A 293 41.81 -49.22 -17.61
CA SER A 293 40.67 -48.42 -17.17
C SER A 293 40.52 -48.51 -15.65
N VAL A 294 40.81 -47.43 -14.94
CA VAL A 294 40.48 -47.30 -13.51
C VAL A 294 39.00 -46.95 -13.40
N SER A 295 38.18 -47.87 -12.91
CA SER A 295 36.77 -47.60 -12.63
C SER A 295 36.66 -46.73 -11.37
N VAL A 296 36.16 -45.51 -11.51
CA VAL A 296 35.81 -44.66 -10.37
C VAL A 296 34.51 -45.18 -9.77
N GLY A 297 34.58 -45.68 -8.53
CA GLY A 297 33.40 -46.13 -7.79
C GLY A 297 32.50 -44.99 -7.34
N ALA A 298 31.33 -45.32 -6.80
CA ALA A 298 30.48 -44.33 -6.14
C ALA A 298 31.22 -43.67 -4.97
N PRO A 299 30.98 -42.38 -4.67
CA PRO A 299 31.56 -41.72 -3.52
C PRO A 299 31.23 -42.48 -2.23
N THR A 300 32.24 -42.78 -1.42
CA THR A 300 32.08 -43.42 -0.10
C THR A 300 32.49 -42.45 1.00
N SER A 301 31.99 -42.69 2.22
CA SER A 301 32.37 -41.92 3.41
C SER A 301 33.85 -42.17 3.75
N ASP A 302 34.57 -41.10 4.13
CA ASP A 302 35.91 -41.16 4.71
C ASP A 302 35.90 -41.49 6.22
N GLY A 303 34.70 -41.63 6.81
CA GLY A 303 34.50 -41.88 8.24
C GLY A 303 34.65 -40.65 9.14
N VAL A 304 35.02 -39.48 8.60
CA VAL A 304 35.28 -38.24 9.35
C VAL A 304 34.32 -37.12 8.93
N SER A 305 34.11 -36.96 7.63
CA SER A 305 33.30 -35.91 7.01
C SER A 305 31.83 -36.30 6.85
N GLY A 306 31.46 -37.50 7.31
CA GLY A 306 30.14 -38.10 7.12
C GLY A 306 29.93 -38.64 5.70
N GLY A 307 28.70 -39.10 5.43
CA GLY A 307 28.34 -39.62 4.10
C GLY A 307 28.38 -38.53 3.02
N PRO A 308 28.92 -38.81 1.81
CA PRO A 308 28.86 -37.87 0.70
C PRO A 308 27.43 -37.47 0.37
N ARG A 309 27.18 -36.17 0.19
CA ARG A 309 25.88 -35.66 -0.28
C ARG A 309 25.92 -35.61 -1.81
N LEU A 310 25.03 -36.37 -2.45
CA LEU A 310 24.93 -36.45 -3.90
C LEU A 310 23.75 -35.60 -4.39
N SER A 311 23.96 -34.84 -5.45
CA SER A 311 22.94 -34.04 -6.12
C SER A 311 23.34 -33.82 -7.58
N SER A 312 22.42 -33.29 -8.41
CA SER A 312 22.71 -32.91 -9.80
C SER A 312 23.56 -31.65 -9.93
N GLU A 313 23.77 -30.92 -8.83
CA GLU A 313 24.53 -29.66 -8.78
C GLU A 313 25.38 -29.61 -7.49
N SER A 314 26.56 -29.00 -7.57
CA SER A 314 27.37 -28.67 -6.40
C SER A 314 26.96 -27.33 -5.82
N ARG A 315 26.44 -27.31 -4.58
CA ARG A 315 25.96 -26.08 -3.94
C ARG A 315 26.23 -26.03 -2.43
N PRO A 316 26.42 -24.82 -1.85
CA PRO A 316 26.42 -24.66 -0.40
C PRO A 316 25.08 -25.05 0.23
N LYS A 317 25.07 -25.35 1.53
CA LYS A 317 23.83 -25.44 2.30
C LYS A 317 23.11 -24.09 2.24
N ASN A 318 21.85 -24.07 1.84
CA ASN A 318 21.08 -22.85 1.62
C ASN A 318 19.65 -22.95 2.17
N VAL A 319 18.99 -21.79 2.28
CA VAL A 319 17.58 -21.61 2.64
C VAL A 319 16.97 -20.69 1.59
N ALA A 320 15.78 -21.05 1.11
CA ALA A 320 15.08 -20.27 0.09
C ALA A 320 14.42 -19.01 0.69
N VAL A 321 14.47 -17.91 -0.07
CA VAL A 321 13.86 -16.62 0.25
C VAL A 321 13.17 -16.08 -1.01
N LEU A 322 12.16 -15.23 -0.84
CA LEU A 322 11.51 -14.54 -1.95
C LEU A 322 12.30 -13.28 -2.30
N TYR A 323 12.86 -13.22 -3.50
CA TYR A 323 13.46 -11.99 -4.00
C TYR A 323 12.40 -11.05 -4.56
N CYS A 324 12.32 -9.85 -4.01
CA CYS A 324 11.47 -8.78 -4.50
C CYS A 324 12.31 -7.57 -4.91
N ILE A 325 11.82 -6.81 -5.89
CA ILE A 325 12.39 -5.56 -6.37
C ILE A 325 11.46 -4.39 -6.01
N LYS A 326 12.03 -3.30 -5.49
CA LYS A 326 11.26 -2.12 -5.09
C LYS A 326 10.70 -1.42 -6.32
N HIS A 327 9.41 -1.06 -6.29
CA HIS A 327 8.76 -0.26 -7.32
C HIS A 327 8.18 1.06 -6.79
#